data_AF-A0A5B9DSH3-F1
#
_entry.id   AF-A0A5B9DSH3-F1
#
_cell.length_a   1.000
_cell.length_b   1.000
_cell.length_c   1.000
_cell.angle_alpha   90.00
_cell.angle_beta   90.00
_cell.angle_gamma   90.00
#
_symmetry.space_group_name_H-M   'P 1'
#
loop_
_entity.id
_entity.type
_entity.pdbx_description
1 polymer ?
#
loop_
_entity_poly.entity_id
_entity_poly.type
_entity_poly.pdbx_seq_one_letter_code
_entity_poly.pdbx_strand_id
1 'polypeptide(L)'
;MSLQSVHRKIVELEKQMQEAAANLDFELAARLRNEIDALSGKAPRQAEDPNDGPAATVVSQPPPGAMGLGTHIPVAEPPKGWKKPKKPSPMTSNVKNRKGR
;
A
#
# COMPACT_ATOMS: atom_id res chain seq x y z
N MET A 1 11.32 22.82 -14.14
CA MET A 1 11.85 22.17 -15.35
C MET A 1 10.80 22.26 -16.46
N SER A 2 11.20 22.43 -17.72
CA SER A 2 10.24 22.42 -18.83
C SER A 2 9.71 20.99 -19.05
N LEU A 3 8.48 20.83 -19.53
CA LEU A 3 7.90 19.51 -19.83
C LEU A 3 8.81 18.67 -20.74
N GLN A 4 9.46 19.33 -21.70
CA GLN A 4 10.42 18.71 -22.62
C GLN A 4 11.67 18.16 -21.90
N SER A 5 12.20 18.89 -20.92
CA SER A 5 13.34 18.43 -20.13
C SER A 5 13.00 17.24 -19.22
N VAL A 6 11.78 17.21 -18.67
CA VAL A 6 11.30 16.08 -17.87
C VAL A 6 11.14 14.84 -18.74
N HIS A 7 10.56 14.97 -19.93
CA HIS A 7 10.38 13.85 -20.85
C HIS A 7 11.72 13.22 -21.27
N ARG A 8 12.72 14.03 -21.60
CA ARG A 8 14.08 13.54 -21.93
C ARG A 8 14.69 12.74 -20.77
N LYS A 9 14.57 13.27 -19.55
CA LYS A 9 15.09 12.59 -18.35
C LYS A 9 14.39 11.25 -18.10
N ILE A 10 13.08 11.17 -18.31
CA ILE A 10 12.32 9.91 -18.18
C ILE A 10 12.84 8.86 -19.18
N VAL A 11 13.02 9.22 -20.45
CA VAL A 11 13.51 8.30 -21.48
C VAL A 11 14.92 7.77 -21.16
N GLU A 12 15.80 8.61 -20.62
CA GLU A 12 17.13 8.19 -20.18
C GLU A 12 17.06 7.18 -19.02
N LEU A 13 16.22 7.43 -18.02
CA LEU A 13 16.01 6.53 -16.89
C LEU A 13 15.38 5.20 -17.32
N GLU A 14 14.45 5.22 -18.28
CA GLU A 14 13.84 4.00 -18.83
C GLU A 14 14.89 3.11 -19.52
N LYS A 15 15.81 3.70 -20.27
CA LYS A 15 16.91 2.97 -20.90
C LYS A 15 17.82 2.33 -19.86
N GLN A 16 18.20 3.07 -18.82
CA GLN A 16 19.03 2.55 -17.72
C GLN A 16 18.32 1.43 -16.96
N MET A 17 17.00 1.52 -16.78
CA MET A 17 16.20 0.50 -16.11
C MET A 17 16.17 -0.81 -16.92
N GLN A 18 16.04 -0.71 -18.25
CA GLN A 18 16.10 -1.87 -19.13
C GLN A 18 17.48 -2.54 -19.13
N GLU A 19 18.56 -1.76 -19.12
CA GLU A 19 19.93 -2.28 -19.01
C GLU A 19 20.16 -2.99 -17.66
N ALA A 20 19.69 -2.40 -16.55
CA ALA A 20 19.75 -3.02 -15.24
C ALA A 20 18.95 -4.33 -15.18
N ALA A 21 17.74 -4.36 -15.75
CA ALA A 21 16.90 -5.56 -15.82
C ALA A 21 17.55 -6.65 -16.69
N ALA A 22 18.20 -6.29 -17.80
CA ALA A 22 18.94 -7.24 -18.64
C ALA A 22 20.14 -7.85 -17.90
N ASN A 23 20.76 -7.09 -17.00
CA ASN A 23 21.84 -7.54 -16.12
C ASN A 23 21.34 -8.23 -14.84
N LEU A 24 20.03 -8.47 -14.70
CA LEU A 24 19.39 -9.06 -13.52
C LEU A 24 19.57 -8.25 -12.22
N ASP A 25 19.90 -6.97 -12.32
CA ASP A 25 19.97 -6.05 -11.18
C ASP A 25 18.61 -5.41 -10.94
N PHE A 26 17.73 -6.18 -10.29
CA PHE A 26 16.36 -5.76 -10.01
C PHE A 26 16.28 -4.67 -8.93
N GLU A 27 17.26 -4.58 -8.04
CA GLU A 27 17.33 -3.51 -7.03
C GLU A 27 17.57 -2.16 -7.69
N LEU A 28 18.53 -2.10 -8.62
CA LEU A 28 18.79 -0.91 -9.41
C LEU A 28 17.57 -0.57 -10.29
N ALA A 29 17.01 -1.57 -10.99
CA ALA A 29 15.82 -1.36 -11.82
C ALA A 29 14.63 -0.80 -11.01
N ALA A 30 14.41 -1.29 -9.79
CA ALA A 30 13.36 -0.79 -8.90
C ALA A 30 13.60 0.66 -8.47
N ARG A 31 14.85 1.05 -8.16
CA ARG A 31 15.21 2.43 -7.83
C ARG A 31 14.95 3.38 -9.00
N LEU A 32 15.35 2.99 -10.21
CA LEU A 32 15.09 3.79 -11.42
C LEU A 32 13.59 3.92 -11.70
N ARG A 33 12.82 2.85 -11.53
CA ARG A 33 11.36 2.88 -11.64
C ARG A 33 10.74 3.90 -10.69
N ASN A 34 11.18 3.93 -9.43
CA ASN A 34 10.71 4.90 -8.44
C ASN A 34 11.06 6.34 -8.83
N GLU A 35 12.23 6.58 -9.43
CA GLU A 35 12.61 7.91 -9.94
C GLU A 35 11.75 8.33 -11.14
N ILE A 36 11.42 7.40 -12.05
CA ILE A 36 10.49 7.63 -13.16
C ILE A 36 9.09 7.94 -12.65
N ASP A 37 8.58 7.19 -11.67
CA ASP A 37 7.28 7.41 -11.04
C ASP A 37 7.23 8.80 -10.39
N ALA A 38 8.29 9.22 -9.70
CA ALA A 38 8.42 10.55 -9.11
C ALA A 38 8.39 11.68 -10.16
N LEU A 39 9.10 11.53 -11.28
CA LEU A 39 9.16 12.54 -12.34
C LEU A 39 7.90 12.60 -13.21
N SER A 40 7.24 11.46 -13.43
CA SER A 40 6.03 11.36 -14.25
C SER A 40 4.75 11.79 -13.53
N GLY A 41 4.82 12.11 -12.23
CA GLY A 41 3.65 12.43 -11.41
C GLY A 41 2.80 11.21 -11.06
N LYS A 42 3.30 10.01 -11.36
CA LYS A 42 2.77 8.69 -10.99
C LYS A 42 3.43 8.16 -9.71
N ALA A 43 3.99 9.01 -8.87
CA ALA A 43 4.34 8.62 -7.52
C ALA A 43 3.05 8.27 -6.75
N PRO A 44 3.09 7.31 -5.80
CA PRO A 44 1.95 7.06 -4.93
C PRO A 44 1.62 8.35 -4.17
N ARG A 45 0.57 9.04 -4.61
CA ARG A 45 -0.10 10.07 -3.82
C ARG A 45 -1.02 9.35 -2.84
N GLN A 46 -1.08 9.82 -1.60
CA GLN A 46 -2.19 9.44 -0.73
C GLN A 46 -3.48 9.85 -1.46
N ALA A 47 -4.42 8.92 -1.60
CA ALA A 47 -5.72 9.25 -2.18
C ALA A 47 -6.37 10.28 -1.23
N GLU A 48 -6.53 11.50 -1.70
CA GLU A 48 -7.07 12.60 -0.89
C GLU A 48 -8.60 12.63 -1.00
N ASP A 49 -9.16 12.03 -2.06
CA ASP A 49 -10.59 11.84 -2.29
C ASP A 49 -10.95 10.33 -2.36
N PRO A 50 -12.00 9.86 -1.65
CA PRO A 50 -12.53 8.50 -1.79
C PRO A 50 -12.95 8.11 -3.21
N ASN A 51 -13.18 9.10 -4.08
CA ASN A 51 -13.65 8.93 -5.45
C ASN A 51 -12.52 8.98 -6.50
N ASP A 52 -11.29 9.26 -6.07
CA ASP A 52 -10.11 9.04 -6.89
C ASP A 52 -9.93 7.53 -7.02
N GLY A 53 -10.51 6.94 -8.08
CA GLY A 53 -10.30 5.53 -8.43
C GLY A 53 -8.81 5.18 -8.37
N PRO A 54 -8.44 3.92 -8.09
CA PRO A 54 -7.10 3.55 -7.64
C PRO A 54 -6.07 4.09 -8.64
N ALA A 55 -5.39 5.18 -8.28
CA ALA A 55 -4.37 5.79 -9.11
C ALA A 55 -3.29 4.72 -9.31
N ALA A 56 -3.34 4.10 -10.50
CA ALA A 56 -2.56 2.93 -10.87
C ALA A 56 -1.08 3.26 -10.79
N THR A 57 -0.49 2.98 -9.64
CA THR A 57 0.94 3.05 -9.40
C THR A 57 1.36 1.68 -8.91
N VAL A 58 2.35 1.17 -9.61
CA VAL A 58 2.60 -0.26 -9.81
C VAL A 58 2.96 -0.92 -8.48
N VAL A 59 2.03 -1.69 -7.91
CA VAL A 59 2.12 -2.40 -6.63
C VAL A 59 2.05 -1.48 -5.40
N SER A 60 0.83 -1.12 -5.01
CA SER A 60 0.51 -0.64 -3.65
C SER A 60 0.06 -1.84 -2.80
N GLN A 61 0.46 -1.87 -1.53
CA GLN A 61 -0.04 -2.88 -0.60
C GLN A 61 -1.55 -2.64 -0.44
N PRO A 62 -2.40 -3.65 -0.75
CA PRO A 62 -3.83 -3.48 -0.60
C PRO A 62 -4.15 -3.15 0.87
N PRO A 63 -5.12 -2.26 1.13
CA PRO A 63 -5.45 -1.90 2.50
C PRO A 63 -5.84 -3.14 3.31
N PRO A 64 -5.61 -3.15 4.63
CA PRO A 64 -5.98 -4.28 5.49
C PRO A 64 -7.45 -4.67 5.26
N GLY A 65 -7.69 -5.92 4.81
CA GLY A 65 -9.02 -6.43 4.48
C GLY A 65 -9.40 -6.41 2.99
N ALA A 66 -8.61 -5.77 2.12
CA ALA A 66 -8.85 -5.76 0.68
C ALA A 66 -8.29 -6.98 -0.07
N MET A 67 -7.52 -7.87 0.59
CA MET A 67 -7.00 -9.11 -0.01
C MET A 67 -8.06 -10.20 -0.23
N GLY A 68 -9.36 -9.91 -0.05
CA GLY A 68 -10.44 -10.88 -0.28
C GLY A 68 -10.46 -12.06 0.71
N LEU A 69 -9.64 -12.05 1.75
CA LEU A 69 -9.61 -13.07 2.80
C LEU A 69 -10.75 -12.81 3.81
N GLY A 70 -11.98 -13.21 3.44
CA GLY A 70 -13.12 -13.29 4.37
C GLY A 70 -13.88 -11.98 4.67
N THR A 71 -13.51 -10.86 4.05
CA THR A 71 -14.19 -9.55 4.22
C THR A 71 -15.50 -9.42 3.45
N HIS A 72 -15.81 -10.36 2.56
CA HIS A 72 -17.09 -10.45 1.86
C HIS A 72 -18.21 -11.11 2.67
N ILE A 73 -17.91 -11.66 3.85
CA ILE A 73 -18.91 -12.32 4.69
C ILE A 73 -19.76 -11.23 5.37
N PRO A 74 -21.05 -11.11 5.06
CA PRO A 74 -21.92 -10.19 5.78
C PRO A 74 -21.96 -10.59 7.25
N VAL A 75 -21.66 -9.63 8.13
CA VAL A 75 -21.80 -9.83 9.57
C VAL A 75 -23.29 -9.87 9.87
N ALA A 76 -23.79 -10.97 10.44
CA ALA A 76 -25.19 -11.08 10.85
C ALA A 76 -25.53 -9.99 11.88
N GLU A 77 -26.57 -9.20 11.60
CA GLU A 77 -27.03 -8.20 12.55
C GLU A 77 -27.66 -8.87 13.77
N PRO A 78 -27.27 -8.46 14.99
CA PRO A 78 -27.90 -8.97 16.20
C PRO A 78 -29.36 -8.47 16.28
N PRO A 79 -30.26 -9.26 16.89
CA PRO A 79 -31.66 -8.87 17.01
C PRO A 79 -31.83 -7.59 17.84
N LYS A 80 -32.92 -6.85 17.59
CA LYS A 80 -33.24 -5.59 18.27
C LYS A 80 -33.24 -5.78 19.80
N GLY A 81 -32.42 -5.01 20.50
CA GLY A 81 -32.29 -5.07 21.96
C GLY A 81 -31.26 -6.05 22.50
N TRP A 82 -30.55 -6.79 21.63
CA TRP A 82 -29.44 -7.63 22.04
C TRP A 82 -28.29 -6.78 22.61
N LYS A 83 -27.84 -7.14 23.83
CA LYS A 83 -26.68 -6.54 24.48
C LYS A 83 -25.57 -7.58 24.55
N LYS A 84 -24.40 -7.24 23.98
CA LYS A 84 -23.20 -8.09 24.06
C LYS A 84 -22.83 -8.33 25.54
N PRO A 85 -22.58 -9.58 25.97
CA PRO A 85 -22.15 -9.85 27.33
C PRO A 85 -20.78 -9.22 27.59
N LYS A 86 -20.54 -8.82 28.85
CA LYS A 86 -19.24 -8.31 29.27
C LYS A 86 -18.21 -9.43 29.11
N LYS A 87 -17.06 -9.11 28.47
CA LYS A 87 -15.95 -10.05 28.37
C LYS A 87 -15.55 -10.48 29.78
N PRO A 88 -15.43 -11.79 30.06
CA PRO A 88 -14.95 -12.24 31.37
C PRO A 88 -13.57 -11.65 31.63
N SER A 89 -13.27 -11.39 32.91
CA SER A 89 -11.92 -10.98 33.29
C SER A 89 -10.96 -12.02 32.74
N PRO A 90 -9.93 -11.61 31.97
CA PRO A 90 -8.90 -12.56 31.61
C PRO A 90 -8.30 -13.06 32.92
N MET A 91 -8.32 -14.38 33.14
CA MET A 91 -7.73 -15.05 34.31
C MET A 91 -6.19 -14.96 34.31
N THR A 92 -5.65 -13.93 33.65
CA THR A 92 -4.24 -13.66 33.40
C THR A 92 -3.81 -12.35 34.06
N SER A 93 -4.61 -11.82 35.00
CA SER A 93 -4.29 -10.61 35.76
C SER A 93 -2.99 -10.71 36.57
N ASN A 94 -2.45 -11.93 36.76
CA ASN A 94 -1.15 -12.18 37.40
C ASN A 94 0.05 -12.17 36.43
N VAL A 95 -0.15 -11.93 35.14
CA VAL A 95 0.92 -11.88 34.15
C VAL A 95 1.22 -10.42 33.83
N LYS A 96 2.44 -9.95 34.14
CA LYS A 96 2.90 -8.61 33.74
C LYS A 96 2.80 -8.47 32.21
N ASN A 97 2.03 -7.49 31.74
CA ASN A 97 2.09 -7.07 30.35
C ASN A 97 3.54 -6.69 30.02
N ARG A 98 4.16 -7.37 29.05
CA ARG A 98 5.41 -6.89 28.46
C ARG A 98 5.08 -5.55 27.80
N LYS A 99 5.52 -4.44 28.41
CA LYS A 99 5.47 -3.11 27.77
C LYS A 99 6.13 -3.25 26.41
N GLY A 100 5.34 -3.08 25.35
CA GLY A 100 5.82 -3.05 23.97
C GLY A 100 6.74 -1.84 23.78
N ARG A 101 7.84 -2.11 23.09
CA ARG A 101 8.82 -1.14 22.59
C ARG A 101 8.31 -0.53 21.29
#